data_AF-A0A6I5I3Y5-F1
#
_entry.id   AF-A0A6I5I3Y5-F1
#
_cell.length_a   1.000
_cell.length_b   1.000
_cell.length_c   1.000
_cell.angle_alpha   90.00
_cell.angle_beta   90.00
_cell.angle_gamma   90.00
#
_symmetry.space_group_name_H-M   'P 1'
#
loop_
_entity.id
_entity.type
_entity.pdbx_description
1 polymer ?
#
loop_
_entity_poly.entity_id
_entity_poly.type
_entity_poly.pdbx_seq_one_letter_code
_entity_poly.pdbx_strand_id
1 'polypeptide(L)'
;MIPHAAGRLLLTPVDGEAPVRTQRLRSLGLGERADASFDNFDAFADRVAEVTDVPFSMVNFIDGNRQFYAGLHTPAGTRKGSDLGATAAGSGRNGRYVALDHGYCPHVVVRRKALVLEDVCDYPRFAGNPVVDDIGIRSYLGAPLIDRTGIALGAVCAVDTVPRPWGRAGLDTIKSLAQELVCHLHRREDNAFGL
;
A
#
# COMPACT_ATOMS: atom_id res chain seq x y z
N MET A 1 9.54 28.48 32.18
CA MET A 1 10.29 27.82 31.09
C MET A 1 9.57 26.51 30.80
N ILE A 2 8.72 26.49 29.77
CA ILE A 2 7.90 25.31 29.44
C ILE A 2 8.77 24.39 28.58
N PRO A 3 8.97 23.11 28.95
CA PRO A 3 9.74 22.20 28.14
C PRO A 3 9.02 21.92 26.81
N HIS A 4 9.76 22.14 25.73
CA HIS A 4 9.34 21.91 24.35
C HIS A 4 8.95 20.43 24.19
N ALA A 5 7.69 20.15 23.85
CA ALA A 5 7.26 18.80 23.50
C ALA A 5 8.09 18.35 22.29
N ALA A 6 8.92 17.33 22.48
CA ALA A 6 9.63 16.65 21.42
C ALA A 6 8.65 16.36 20.26
N GLY A 7 9.00 16.84 19.07
CA GLY A 7 8.14 16.74 17.89
C GLY A 7 7.67 15.30 17.72
N ARG A 8 6.37 15.07 17.89
CA ARG A 8 5.75 13.80 17.54
C ARG A 8 6.04 13.57 16.06
N LEU A 9 6.96 12.65 15.76
CA LEU A 9 7.13 12.13 14.41
C LEU A 9 5.76 11.59 14.01
N LEU A 10 5.07 12.31 13.13
CA LEU A 10 3.77 11.87 12.65
C LEU A 10 3.99 10.55 11.91
N LEU A 11 3.48 9.46 12.50
CA LEU A 11 3.47 8.14 11.89
C LEU A 11 2.69 8.19 10.57
N THR A 12 1.58 8.92 10.54
CA THR A 12 0.84 9.22 9.31
C THR A 12 1.29 10.56 8.73
N PRO A 13 1.70 10.63 7.45
CA PRO A 13 2.04 11.91 6.82
C PRO A 13 0.78 12.79 6.62
N VAL A 14 0.94 14.11 6.65
CA VAL A 14 -0.14 15.05 6.29
C VAL A 14 -0.45 14.91 4.80
N ASP A 15 -1.72 14.69 4.47
CA ASP A 15 -2.17 14.40 3.11
C ASP A 15 -3.17 15.43 2.60
N GLY A 16 -2.68 16.42 1.85
CA GLY A 16 -3.52 17.46 1.24
C GLY A 16 -4.32 16.96 0.02
N GLU A 17 -3.92 15.84 -0.60
CA GLU A 17 -4.58 15.28 -1.78
C GLU A 17 -5.67 14.26 -1.41
N ALA A 18 -5.81 13.89 -0.14
CA ALA A 18 -6.80 12.92 0.32
C ALA A 18 -8.23 13.18 -0.21
N PRO A 19 -8.81 14.40 -0.15
CA PRO A 19 -10.16 14.64 -0.65
C PRO A 19 -10.31 14.39 -2.16
N VAL A 20 -9.37 14.89 -2.97
CA VAL A 20 -9.42 14.74 -4.43
C VAL A 20 -9.15 13.28 -4.83
N ARG A 21 -8.25 12.60 -4.11
CA ARG A 21 -7.98 11.18 -4.30
C ARG A 21 -9.19 10.31 -3.98
N THR A 22 -9.88 10.57 -2.87
CA THR A 22 -11.13 9.86 -2.53
C THR A 22 -12.19 10.04 -3.61
N GLN A 23 -12.36 11.26 -4.14
CA GLN A 23 -13.28 11.49 -5.25
C GLN A 23 -12.87 10.70 -6.50
N ARG A 24 -11.58 10.68 -6.82
CA ARG A 24 -11.06 9.97 -7.98
C ARG A 24 -11.24 8.45 -7.85
N LEU A 25 -10.89 7.86 -6.70
CA LEU A 25 -11.12 6.44 -6.42
C LEU A 25 -12.58 6.05 -6.60
N ARG A 26 -13.53 6.86 -6.09
CA ARG A 26 -14.97 6.63 -6.29
C ARG A 26 -15.39 6.71 -7.76
N SER A 27 -14.88 7.69 -8.52
CA SER A 27 -15.18 7.80 -9.96
C SER A 27 -14.70 6.60 -10.77
N LEU A 28 -13.63 5.94 -10.30
CA LEU A 28 -13.10 4.73 -10.89
C LEU A 28 -13.74 3.46 -10.32
N GLY A 29 -14.62 3.54 -9.31
CA GLY A 29 -15.13 2.35 -8.62
C GLY A 29 -14.02 1.51 -7.97
N LEU A 30 -13.04 2.16 -7.35
CA LEU A 30 -11.93 1.55 -6.62
C LEU A 30 -12.01 1.89 -5.12
N GLY A 31 -11.50 1.00 -4.25
CA GLY A 31 -11.28 1.31 -2.83
C GLY A 31 -12.41 0.92 -1.85
N GLU A 32 -13.51 0.33 -2.32
CA GLU A 32 -14.66 -0.03 -1.46
C GLU A 32 -14.97 -1.52 -1.39
N ARG A 33 -14.61 -2.30 -2.41
CA ARG A 33 -14.87 -3.75 -2.49
C ARG A 33 -13.72 -4.43 -3.21
N ALA A 34 -13.41 -5.65 -2.78
CA ALA A 34 -12.51 -6.50 -3.54
C ALA A 34 -13.28 -6.91 -4.79
N ASP A 35 -12.81 -6.49 -5.96
CA ASP A 35 -13.47 -6.79 -7.22
C ASP A 35 -13.29 -8.28 -7.51
N ALA A 36 -14.40 -9.04 -7.49
CA ALA A 36 -14.39 -10.47 -7.76
C ALA A 36 -14.27 -10.78 -9.26
N SER A 37 -14.45 -9.78 -10.14
CA SER A 37 -14.43 -10.00 -11.58
C SER A 37 -14.04 -8.74 -12.35
N PHE A 38 -12.74 -8.51 -12.52
CA PHE A 38 -12.10 -8.02 -13.75
C PHE A 38 -10.58 -7.83 -13.55
N ASP A 39 -10.17 -7.36 -12.37
CA ASP A 39 -8.81 -6.85 -12.16
C ASP A 39 -7.86 -7.84 -11.49
N ASN A 40 -8.41 -8.83 -10.78
CA ASN A 40 -7.70 -9.82 -9.97
C ASN A 40 -6.45 -9.23 -9.30
N PHE A 41 -6.61 -8.14 -8.55
CA PHE A 41 -5.50 -7.48 -7.86
C PHE A 41 -4.77 -8.43 -6.89
N ASP A 42 -5.45 -9.48 -6.40
CA ASP A 42 -4.82 -10.55 -5.64
C ASP A 42 -3.77 -11.29 -6.48
N ALA A 43 -4.06 -11.66 -7.73
CA ALA A 43 -3.05 -12.23 -8.63
C ALA A 43 -1.91 -11.25 -8.96
N PHE A 44 -2.21 -9.95 -9.04
CA PHE A 44 -1.15 -8.95 -9.19
C PHE A 44 -0.25 -8.91 -7.94
N ALA A 45 -0.84 -8.96 -6.74
CA ALA A 45 -0.08 -9.06 -5.50
C ALA A 45 0.75 -10.37 -5.46
N ASP A 46 0.17 -11.52 -5.83
CA ASP A 46 0.90 -12.79 -5.94
C ASP A 46 2.14 -12.65 -6.83
N ARG A 47 2.00 -12.01 -8.00
CA ARG A 47 3.13 -11.74 -8.90
C ARG A 47 4.16 -10.79 -8.28
N VAL A 48 3.73 -9.75 -7.57
CA VAL A 48 4.65 -8.85 -6.85
C VAL A 48 5.46 -9.66 -5.84
N ALA A 49 4.82 -10.56 -5.10
CA ALA A 49 5.46 -11.41 -4.10
C ALA A 49 6.47 -12.38 -4.75
N GLU A 50 6.09 -13.02 -5.86
CA GLU A 50 6.97 -13.92 -6.61
C GLU A 50 8.20 -13.19 -7.16
N VAL A 51 8.00 -12.03 -7.81
CA VAL A 51 9.09 -11.26 -8.44
C VAL A 51 10.05 -10.67 -7.41
N THR A 52 9.55 -10.33 -6.21
CA THR A 52 10.36 -9.72 -5.15
C THR A 52 10.80 -10.70 -4.06
N ASP A 53 10.40 -11.97 -4.17
CA ASP A 53 10.67 -13.04 -3.21
C ASP A 53 10.29 -12.66 -1.77
N VAL A 54 9.06 -12.16 -1.56
CA VAL A 54 8.59 -11.75 -0.22
C VAL A 54 7.37 -12.54 0.24
N PRO A 55 7.18 -12.67 1.57
CA PRO A 55 5.98 -13.29 2.12
C PRO A 55 4.73 -12.41 1.99
N PHE A 56 4.86 -11.09 1.91
CA PHE A 56 3.72 -10.18 1.89
C PHE A 56 3.84 -9.17 0.76
N SER A 57 2.75 -8.99 0.01
CA SER A 57 2.64 -7.92 -0.98
C SER A 57 1.20 -7.45 -1.09
N MET A 58 1.03 -6.18 -1.49
CA MET A 58 -0.29 -5.56 -1.55
C MET A 58 -0.41 -4.63 -2.76
N VAL A 59 -1.62 -4.61 -3.32
CA VAL A 59 -2.15 -3.47 -4.06
C VAL A 59 -3.06 -2.71 -3.10
N ASN A 60 -2.68 -1.49 -2.76
CA ASN A 60 -3.33 -0.72 -1.69
C ASN A 60 -3.86 0.60 -2.23
N PHE A 61 -5.16 0.83 -2.12
CA PHE A 61 -5.79 2.13 -2.38
C PHE A 61 -6.01 2.89 -1.08
N ILE A 62 -5.82 4.21 -1.09
CA ILE A 62 -5.84 5.02 0.12
C ILE A 62 -6.86 6.14 -0.03
N ASP A 63 -7.87 6.19 0.84
CA ASP A 63 -8.81 7.30 0.92
C ASP A 63 -8.42 8.24 2.09
N GLY A 64 -9.25 9.24 2.41
CA GLY A 64 -8.95 10.18 3.51
C GLY A 64 -9.06 9.60 4.92
N ASN A 65 -9.58 8.39 5.06
CA ASN A 65 -9.90 7.79 6.36
C ASN A 65 -9.17 6.46 6.59
N ARG A 66 -8.83 5.72 5.52
CA ARG A 66 -8.34 4.35 5.61
C ARG A 66 -7.56 3.91 4.37
N GLN A 67 -6.87 2.80 4.55
CA GLN A 67 -6.25 2.00 3.49
C GLN A 67 -7.17 0.84 3.14
N PHE A 68 -7.18 0.45 1.87
CA PHE A 68 -7.94 -0.68 1.34
C PHE A 68 -7.03 -1.58 0.51
N TYR A 69 -6.82 -2.80 0.99
CA TYR A 69 -6.05 -3.83 0.28
C TYR A 69 -6.89 -4.44 -0.85
N ALA A 70 -6.84 -3.83 -2.02
CA ALA A 70 -7.51 -4.34 -3.22
C ALA A 70 -6.92 -5.67 -3.67
N GLY A 71 -5.60 -5.80 -3.57
CA GLY A 71 -4.85 -7.03 -3.77
C GLY A 71 -4.02 -7.37 -2.55
N LEU A 72 -3.98 -8.63 -2.15
CA LEU A 72 -3.25 -9.08 -0.98
C LEU A 72 -2.67 -10.49 -1.16
N HIS A 73 -1.35 -10.58 -1.14
CA HIS A 73 -0.62 -11.84 -0.98
C HIS A 73 -0.17 -12.00 0.47
N THR A 74 -0.40 -13.19 1.03
CA THR A 74 0.07 -13.60 2.36
C THR A 74 0.42 -15.09 2.33
N PRO A 75 1.35 -15.57 3.18
CA PRO A 75 1.68 -16.99 3.26
C PRO A 75 0.45 -17.84 3.61
N ALA A 76 0.40 -19.07 3.12
CA ALA A 76 -0.66 -20.01 3.44
C ALA A 76 -0.73 -20.28 4.95
N GLY A 77 -1.92 -20.18 5.55
CA GLY A 77 -2.13 -20.33 7.00
C GLY A 77 -2.23 -19.02 7.78
N THR A 78 -1.81 -17.90 7.19
CA THR A 78 -2.09 -16.54 7.66
C THR A 78 -3.59 -16.26 7.47
N ARG A 79 -4.30 -15.79 8.48
CA ARG A 79 -5.71 -15.41 8.33
C ARG A 79 -5.74 -14.16 7.45
N LYS A 80 -6.08 -14.35 6.16
CA LYS A 80 -6.08 -13.31 5.11
C LYS A 80 -6.55 -11.95 5.66
N GLY A 81 -5.60 -11.03 5.84
CA GLY A 81 -5.82 -9.64 6.27
C GLY A 81 -5.70 -9.38 7.77
N SER A 82 -6.25 -10.23 8.65
CA SER A 82 -6.26 -9.93 10.10
C SER A 82 -4.86 -9.85 10.72
N ASP A 83 -3.93 -10.63 10.16
CA ASP A 83 -2.55 -10.71 10.66
C ASP A 83 -1.69 -9.53 10.13
N LEU A 84 -2.24 -8.69 9.26
CA LEU A 84 -1.62 -7.45 8.77
C LEU A 84 -2.38 -6.18 9.22
N GLY A 85 -3.10 -6.28 10.34
CA GLY A 85 -3.88 -5.17 10.88
C GLY A 85 -5.18 -4.86 10.12
N ALA A 86 -5.58 -5.70 9.15
CA ALA A 86 -6.83 -5.48 8.42
C ALA A 86 -8.04 -5.92 9.25
N THR A 87 -8.94 -4.98 9.48
CA THR A 87 -10.18 -5.21 10.22
C THR A 87 -11.30 -5.63 9.27
N ALA A 88 -12.15 -6.55 9.73
CA ALA A 88 -13.40 -6.88 9.05
C ALA A 88 -14.40 -5.75 9.29
N ALA A 89 -14.44 -4.75 8.41
CA ALA A 89 -15.51 -3.76 8.42
C ALA A 89 -16.82 -4.43 7.94
N GLY A 90 -17.57 -5.01 8.88
CA GLY A 90 -18.91 -5.58 8.67
C GLY A 90 -18.93 -7.00 8.09
N SER A 91 -19.43 -7.95 8.90
CA SER A 91 -19.88 -9.33 8.56
C SER A 91 -19.34 -9.98 7.27
N GLY A 92 -18.02 -10.03 7.10
CA GLY A 92 -17.37 -10.70 5.98
C GLY A 92 -16.02 -11.28 6.39
N ARG A 93 -15.78 -12.54 6.02
CA ARG A 93 -14.66 -13.38 6.48
C ARG A 93 -13.24 -12.94 6.07
N ASN A 94 -13.06 -11.80 5.38
CA ASN A 94 -11.75 -11.31 4.93
C ASN A 94 -11.66 -9.77 5.12
N GLY A 95 -11.21 -9.31 6.29
CA GLY A 95 -10.96 -7.89 6.50
C GLY A 95 -9.90 -7.35 5.53
N ARG A 96 -10.18 -6.26 4.83
CA ARG A 96 -9.25 -5.62 3.86
C ARG A 96 -9.01 -4.13 4.14
N TYR A 97 -9.55 -3.62 5.24
CA TYR A 97 -9.43 -2.22 5.64
C TYR A 97 -8.43 -2.04 6.76
N VAL A 98 -7.50 -1.11 6.58
CA VAL A 98 -6.39 -0.86 7.50
C VAL A 98 -6.33 0.63 7.85
N ALA A 99 -5.96 0.95 9.10
CA ALA A 99 -5.81 2.32 9.55
C ALA A 99 -4.64 3.04 8.84
N LEU A 100 -4.71 4.37 8.67
CA LEU A 100 -3.70 5.16 7.93
C LEU A 100 -2.34 5.27 8.64
N ASP A 101 -2.24 4.87 9.90
CA ASP A 101 -0.99 4.83 10.67
C ASP A 101 -0.29 3.47 10.61
N HIS A 102 -0.92 2.46 10.01
CA HIS A 102 -0.40 1.09 9.94
C HIS A 102 0.31 0.85 8.61
N GLY A 103 1.62 0.64 8.65
CA GLY A 103 2.46 0.45 7.46
C GLY A 103 2.85 1.74 6.73
N TYR A 104 3.47 1.58 5.55
CA TYR A 104 4.24 2.67 4.93
C TYR A 104 3.66 3.21 3.60
N CYS A 105 2.62 2.58 3.06
CA CYS A 105 1.96 3.03 1.84
C CYS A 105 1.44 4.49 1.88
N PRO A 106 0.91 5.00 3.02
CA PRO A 106 0.53 6.40 3.13
C PRO A 106 1.71 7.35 2.86
N HIS A 107 2.93 6.99 3.29
CA HIS A 107 4.12 7.77 2.98
C HIS A 107 4.47 7.77 1.50
N VAL A 108 4.27 6.64 0.80
CA VAL A 108 4.50 6.53 -0.64
C VAL A 108 3.53 7.41 -1.41
N VAL A 109 2.24 7.39 -1.04
CA VAL A 109 1.19 8.21 -1.66
C VAL A 109 1.45 9.69 -1.45
N VAL A 110 1.64 10.16 -0.21
CA VAL A 110 1.86 11.59 0.06
C VAL A 110 3.11 12.13 -0.61
N ARG A 111 4.19 11.34 -0.63
CA ARG A 111 5.45 11.76 -1.26
C ARG A 111 5.45 11.64 -2.77
N ARG A 112 4.49 10.88 -3.34
CA ARG A 112 4.38 10.58 -4.77
C ARG A 112 5.68 10.00 -5.35
N LYS A 113 6.42 9.25 -4.52
CA LYS A 113 7.74 8.69 -4.82
C LYS A 113 7.90 7.33 -4.17
N ALA A 114 8.54 6.41 -4.88
CA ALA A 114 8.89 5.11 -4.35
C ALA A 114 9.69 5.22 -3.04
N LEU A 115 9.48 4.25 -2.15
CA LEU A 115 10.12 4.14 -0.85
C LEU A 115 10.77 2.77 -0.75
N VAL A 116 12.03 2.77 -0.34
CA VAL A 116 12.82 1.58 -0.07
C VAL A 116 13.32 1.70 1.36
N LEU A 117 13.02 0.70 2.18
CA LEU A 117 13.52 0.53 3.53
C LEU A 117 14.10 -0.88 3.61
N GLU A 118 15.43 -0.96 3.58
CA GLU A 118 16.14 -2.24 3.63
C GLU A 118 16.03 -2.88 5.02
N ASP A 119 16.15 -2.06 6.07
CA ASP A 119 15.70 -2.35 7.43
C ASP A 119 14.92 -1.15 7.98
N VAL A 120 13.64 -1.30 8.31
CA VAL A 120 12.80 -0.20 8.84
C VAL A 120 13.30 0.32 10.19
N CYS A 121 13.99 -0.53 10.97
CA CYS A 121 14.55 -0.16 12.27
C CYS A 121 15.73 0.81 12.16
N ASP A 122 16.41 0.85 11.01
CA ASP A 122 17.50 1.80 10.75
C ASP A 122 17.00 3.23 10.50
N TYR A 123 15.68 3.42 10.36
CA TYR A 123 15.06 4.70 10.11
C TYR A 123 14.16 5.09 11.29
N PRO A 124 14.60 6.01 12.18
CA PRO A 124 13.85 6.38 13.39
C PRO A 124 12.40 6.85 13.12
N ARG A 125 12.13 7.40 11.94
CA ARG A 125 10.78 7.80 11.51
C ARG A 125 9.84 6.62 11.28
N PHE A 126 10.36 5.48 10.84
CA PHE A 126 9.58 4.31 10.45
C PHE A 126 9.61 3.21 11.51
N ALA A 127 10.67 3.16 12.33
CA ALA A 127 10.84 2.18 13.40
C ALA A 127 9.71 2.17 14.45
N GLY A 128 9.01 3.29 14.64
CA GLY A 128 7.88 3.39 15.57
C GLY A 128 6.52 2.98 14.98
N ASN A 129 6.47 2.41 13.78
CA ASN A 129 5.21 1.98 13.17
C ASN A 129 4.71 0.65 13.82
N PRO A 130 3.41 0.51 14.15
CA PRO A 130 2.89 -0.70 14.79
C PRO A 130 3.20 -2.01 14.05
N VAL A 131 3.34 -1.98 12.71
CA VAL A 131 3.70 -3.17 11.91
C VAL A 131 5.04 -3.80 12.30
N VAL A 132 5.95 -3.03 12.92
CA VAL A 132 7.25 -3.54 13.38
C VAL A 132 7.03 -4.50 14.54
N ASP A 133 6.22 -4.13 15.53
CA ASP A 133 5.99 -4.92 16.74
C ASP A 133 4.86 -5.95 16.56
N ASP A 134 3.77 -5.57 15.89
CA ASP A 134 2.58 -6.41 15.73
C ASP A 134 2.81 -7.60 14.78
N ILE A 135 3.63 -7.39 13.75
CA ILE A 135 3.82 -8.33 12.62
C ILE A 135 5.30 -8.74 12.50
N GLY A 136 6.23 -7.95 13.02
CA GLY A 136 7.66 -8.19 12.85
C GLY A 136 8.21 -7.66 11.53
N ILE A 137 7.56 -6.69 10.89
CA ILE A 137 8.04 -6.15 9.61
C ILE A 137 9.41 -5.51 9.76
N ARG A 138 10.34 -5.91 8.88
CA ARG A 138 11.72 -5.42 8.85
C ARG A 138 12.09 -4.74 7.54
N SER A 139 11.50 -5.10 6.41
CA SER A 139 11.81 -4.42 5.14
C SER A 139 10.56 -4.04 4.37
N TYR A 140 10.66 -2.96 3.59
CA TYR A 140 9.55 -2.42 2.79
C TYR A 140 10.07 -1.88 1.45
N LEU A 141 9.36 -2.23 0.39
CA LEU A 141 9.56 -1.72 -0.96
C LEU A 141 8.21 -1.32 -1.54
N GLY A 142 8.02 -0.06 -1.91
CA GLY A 142 6.73 0.41 -2.43
C GLY A 142 6.85 1.53 -3.45
N ALA A 143 5.90 1.58 -4.38
CA ALA A 143 5.81 2.61 -5.41
C ALA A 143 4.36 3.11 -5.59
N PRO A 144 4.18 4.43 -5.87
CA PRO A 144 2.87 5.02 -5.98
C PRO A 144 2.18 4.63 -7.29
N LEU A 145 0.85 4.48 -7.24
CA LEU A 145 -0.01 4.27 -8.40
C LEU A 145 -0.56 5.63 -8.85
N ILE A 146 0.23 6.34 -9.65
CA ILE A 146 -0.14 7.67 -10.17
C ILE A 146 -0.93 7.48 -11.46
N ASP A 147 -2.18 7.93 -11.47
CA ASP A 147 -3.05 7.78 -12.64
C ASP A 147 -2.80 8.86 -13.71
N ARG A 148 -3.58 8.82 -14.81
CA ARG A 148 -3.46 9.77 -15.93
C ARG A 148 -3.79 11.22 -15.54
N THR A 149 -4.52 11.43 -14.45
CA THR A 149 -4.83 12.76 -13.91
C THR A 149 -3.71 13.29 -13.02
N GLY A 150 -2.67 12.49 -12.80
CA GLY A 150 -1.60 12.81 -11.88
C GLY A 150 -2.01 12.65 -10.43
N ILE A 151 -3.06 11.89 -10.08
CA ILE A 151 -3.41 11.62 -8.68
C ILE A 151 -2.77 10.30 -8.25
N ALA A 152 -2.08 10.28 -7.11
CA ALA A 152 -1.54 9.04 -6.54
C ALA A 152 -2.66 8.25 -5.84
N LEU A 153 -3.34 7.35 -6.54
CA LEU A 153 -4.51 6.61 -6.04
C LEU A 153 -4.20 5.69 -4.84
N GLY A 154 -2.95 5.26 -4.74
CA GLY A 154 -2.52 4.22 -3.82
C GLY A 154 -1.06 3.85 -4.03
N ALA A 155 -0.68 2.66 -3.59
CA ALA A 155 0.64 2.10 -3.78
C ALA A 155 0.57 0.59 -4.05
N VAL A 156 1.54 0.09 -4.81
CA VAL A 156 1.92 -1.33 -4.80
C VAL A 156 3.12 -1.49 -3.87
N CYS A 157 3.13 -2.52 -3.04
CA CYS A 157 4.25 -2.77 -2.12
C CYS A 157 4.55 -4.25 -1.91
N ALA A 158 5.80 -4.50 -1.54
CA ALA A 158 6.38 -5.75 -1.08
C ALA A 158 6.97 -5.53 0.31
N VAL A 159 6.77 -6.49 1.23
CA VAL A 159 7.10 -6.35 2.64
C VAL A 159 7.63 -7.68 3.19
N ASP A 160 8.66 -7.62 4.02
CA ASP A 160 9.20 -8.80 4.69
C ASP A 160 9.47 -8.54 6.19
N THR A 161 9.51 -9.63 6.94
CA THR A 161 9.92 -9.75 8.34
C THR A 161 11.44 -9.87 8.54
N VAL A 162 12.20 -9.93 7.44
CA VAL A 162 13.67 -9.83 7.48
C VAL A 162 14.17 -8.60 6.71
N PRO A 163 15.33 -8.03 7.09
CA PRO A 163 15.99 -7.01 6.28
C PRO A 163 16.32 -7.53 4.88
N ARG A 164 16.17 -6.69 3.86
CA ARG A 164 16.45 -7.05 2.46
C ARG A 164 17.26 -5.97 1.74
N PRO A 165 18.37 -6.32 1.06
CA PRO A 165 19.19 -5.37 0.31
C PRO A 165 18.54 -5.09 -1.05
N TRP A 166 17.41 -4.39 -1.05
CA TRP A 166 16.65 -4.06 -2.26
C TRP A 166 17.53 -3.38 -3.31
N GLY A 167 18.39 -2.45 -2.87
CA GLY A 167 19.24 -1.66 -3.74
C GLY A 167 18.49 -0.99 -4.89
N ARG A 168 19.22 -0.73 -5.97
CA ARG A 168 18.65 -0.12 -7.18
C ARG A 168 17.76 -1.09 -7.96
N ALA A 169 18.10 -2.38 -7.96
CA ALA A 169 17.33 -3.40 -8.66
C ALA A 169 15.90 -3.51 -8.13
N GLY A 170 15.72 -3.61 -6.80
CA GLY A 170 14.40 -3.64 -6.18
C GLY A 170 13.60 -2.36 -6.47
N LEU A 171 14.24 -1.20 -6.41
CA LEU A 171 13.61 0.07 -6.74
C LEU A 171 13.10 0.12 -8.20
N ASP A 172 13.89 -0.35 -9.15
CA ASP A 172 13.53 -0.36 -10.57
C ASP A 172 12.43 -1.40 -10.85
N THR A 173 12.48 -2.54 -10.17
CA THR A 173 11.44 -3.59 -10.21
C THR A 173 10.08 -3.06 -9.73
N ILE A 174 10.01 -2.47 -8.52
CA ILE A 174 8.72 -2.02 -7.97
C ILE A 174 8.12 -0.86 -8.77
N LYS A 175 8.97 0.01 -9.36
CA LYS A 175 8.52 1.06 -10.27
C LYS A 175 7.92 0.48 -11.55
N SER A 176 8.55 -0.54 -12.11
CA SER A 176 8.04 -1.23 -13.30
C SER A 176 6.70 -1.89 -13.02
N LEU A 177 6.56 -2.58 -11.87
CA LEU A 177 5.29 -3.16 -11.42
C LEU A 177 4.20 -2.08 -11.21
N ALA A 178 4.56 -0.94 -10.62
CA ALA A 178 3.61 0.17 -10.46
C ALA A 178 3.13 0.73 -11.81
N GLN A 179 4.03 0.90 -12.77
CA GLN A 179 3.68 1.36 -14.12
C GLN A 179 2.78 0.36 -14.84
N GLU A 180 3.07 -0.92 -14.76
CA GLU A 180 2.24 -1.98 -15.33
C GLU A 180 0.82 -1.94 -14.76
N LEU A 181 0.69 -1.83 -13.43
CA LEU A 181 -0.60 -1.74 -12.77
C LEU A 181 -1.35 -0.45 -13.15
N VAL A 182 -0.66 0.67 -13.27
CA VAL A 182 -1.26 1.93 -13.75
C VAL A 182 -1.81 1.78 -15.16
N CYS A 183 -1.06 1.15 -16.08
CA CYS A 183 -1.54 0.85 -17.43
C CYS A 183 -2.78 -0.05 -17.42
N HIS A 184 -2.83 -1.02 -16.49
CA HIS A 184 -4.02 -1.86 -16.29
C HIS A 184 -5.22 -1.03 -15.82
N LEU A 185 -5.04 -0.15 -14.83
CA LEU A 185 -6.08 0.76 -14.34
C LEU A 185 -6.57 1.71 -15.45
N HIS A 186 -5.69 2.17 -16.33
CA HIS A 186 -6.07 3.01 -17.47
C HIS A 186 -6.95 2.25 -18.45
N ARG A 187 -6.57 1.02 -18.83
CA ARG A 187 -7.38 0.19 -19.72
C ARG A 187 -8.76 -0.11 -19.14
N ARG A 188 -8.84 -0.34 -17.83
CA ARG A 188 -10.11 -0.51 -17.12
C ARG A 188 -10.99 0.73 -17.21
N GLU A 189 -10.39 1.91 -17.02
CA GLU A 189 -11.08 3.19 -17.17
C GLU A 189 -11.63 3.36 -18.60
N ASP A 190 -10.81 3.11 -19.62
CA ASP A 190 -11.23 3.26 -21.02
C ASP A 190 -12.39 2.31 -21.37
N ASN A 191 -12.29 1.04 -20.94
CA ASN A 191 -13.36 0.05 -21.13
C ASN A 191 -14.66 0.42 -20.40
N ALA A 192 -14.57 1.01 -19.20
CA ALA A 192 -15.74 1.44 -18.43
C ALA A 192 -16.45 2.65 -19.07
N PHE A 193 -15.72 3.48 -19.80
CA PHE A 193 -16.25 4.64 -20.52
C PHE A 193 -16.53 4.38 -22.01
N GLY A 194 -16.31 3.15 -22.50
CA GLY A 194 -16.64 2.75 -23.88
C GLY A 194 -15.80 3.45 -24.94
N LEU A 195 -14.55 3.83 -24.61
CA LEU A 195 -13.58 4.45 -25.51
C LEU A 195 -12.72 3.41 -26.24
#